data_AF-A0A1L5KJK6-F1
#
_entry.id   AF-A0A1L5KJK6-F1
#
_cell.length_a   1.000
_cell.length_b   1.000
_cell.length_c   1.000
_cell.angle_alpha   90.00
_cell.angle_beta   90.00
_cell.angle_gamma   90.00
#
_symmetry.space_group_name_H-M   'P 1'
#
loop_
_entity.id
_entity.type
_entity.pdbx_description
1 polymer ?
#
loop_
_entity_poly.entity_id
_entity_poly.type
_entity_poly.pdbx_seq_one_letter_code
_entity_poly.pdbx_strand_id
1 'polypeptide(L)' 'GCEGLARCDFFVEKNTGRVLINEINTLPGFTPISMYPKLMEHEGIPVPALIDRLIALALERTEKQHG' A
#
# COMPACT_ATOMS: atom_id res chain seq x y z
N GLY A 1 -6.42 11.64 5.55
CA GLY A 1 -6.70 10.24 5.15
C GLY A 1 -5.44 9.41 5.33
N CYS A 2 -5.38 8.18 4.82
CA CYS A 2 -4.12 7.39 4.80
C CYS A 2 -3.10 8.03 3.85
N GLU A 3 -1.80 7.89 4.16
CA GLU A 3 -0.69 8.49 3.42
C GLU A 3 0.48 7.50 3.34
N GLY A 4 1.29 7.59 2.27
CA GLY A 4 2.42 6.69 2.04
C GLY A 4 1.98 5.32 1.49
N LEU A 5 1.52 4.43 2.38
CA LEU A 5 1.05 3.10 2.01
C LEU A 5 -0.17 2.65 2.81
N ALA A 6 -0.96 1.78 2.18
CA ALA A 6 -1.92 0.92 2.87
C ALA A 6 -2.14 -0.35 2.04
N ARG A 7 -2.44 -1.47 2.72
CA ARG A 7 -3.08 -2.63 2.09
C ARG A 7 -4.55 -2.64 2.48
N CYS A 8 -5.44 -2.61 1.49
CA CYS A 8 -6.88 -2.70 1.71
C CYS A 8 -7.34 -4.10 1.33
N ASP A 9 -7.91 -4.81 2.30
CA ASP A 9 -8.39 -6.16 2.11
C ASP A 9 -9.91 -6.16 1.98
N PHE A 10 -10.42 -6.97 1.05
CA PHE A 10 -11.83 -6.98 0.67
C PHE A 10 -12.40 -8.39 0.67
N PHE A 11 -13.68 -8.52 1.00
CA PHE A 11 -14.49 -9.67 0.60
C PHE A 11 -15.22 -9.36 -0.70
N VAL A 12 -15.28 -10.34 -1.60
CA VAL A 12 -16.04 -10.25 -2.85
C VAL A 12 -17.12 -11.33 -2.84
N GLU A 13 -18.39 -10.93 -2.81
CA GLU A 13 -19.52 -11.85 -2.80
C GLU A 13 -19.72 -12.46 -4.19
N LYS A 14 -19.63 -13.78 -4.31
CA LYS A 14 -19.55 -14.50 -5.60
C LYS A 14 -20.76 -14.28 -6.51
N ASN A 15 -21.96 -14.21 -5.96
CA ASN A 15 -23.20 -14.19 -6.75
C ASN A 15 -23.63 -12.80 -7.18
N THR A 16 -23.24 -11.77 -6.42
CA THR A 16 -23.65 -10.37 -6.66
C THR A 16 -22.49 -9.51 -7.15
N GLY A 17 -21.24 -9.98 -6.99
CA GLY A 17 -20.04 -9.20 -7.24
C GLY A 17 -19.83 -8.07 -6.21
N ARG A 18 -20.64 -8.01 -5.14
CA ARG A 18 -20.54 -6.96 -4.13
C ARG A 18 -19.17 -7.03 -3.45
N VAL A 19 -18.47 -5.90 -3.44
CA VAL A 19 -17.19 -5.73 -2.75
C VAL A 19 -17.45 -5.09 -1.39
N LEU A 20 -16.96 -5.74 -0.34
CA LEU A 20 -17.07 -5.30 1.05
C LEU A 20 -15.66 -5.06 1.58
N ILE A 21 -15.42 -3.88 2.15
CA ILE A 21 -14.16 -3.61 2.83
C ILE A 21 -14.07 -4.43 4.12
N ASN A 22 -12.96 -5.13 4.30
CA ASN A 22 -12.69 -5.91 5.50
C ASN A 22 -11.77 -5.13 6.44
N GLU A 23 -10.57 -4.80 5.98
CA GLU A 23 -9.57 -4.07 6.78
C GLU A 23 -8.72 -3.12 5.93
N ILE A 24 -8.16 -2.11 6.59
CA ILE A 24 -7.14 -1.22 6.05
C ILE A 24 -5.90 -1.35 6.95
N ASN A 25 -4.82 -1.90 6.39
CA ASN A 25 -3.54 -2.03 7.07
C ASN A 25 -2.61 -0.89 6.64
N THR A 26 -2.32 0.05 7.54
CA THR A 26 -1.42 1.19 7.27
C THR A 26 0.07 0.84 7.36
N LEU A 27 0.40 -0.31 7.94
CA LEU A 27 1.75 -0.89 7.99
C LEU A 27 1.66 -2.40 7.73
N PRO A 28 1.40 -2.83 6.48
CA PRO A 28 1.35 -4.24 6.13
C PRO A 28 2.75 -4.88 6.22
N GLY A 29 2.79 -6.21 6.30
CA GLY A 29 4.05 -6.96 6.21
C GLY A 29 4.83 -6.57 4.95
N PHE A 30 6.16 -6.46 5.10
CA PHE A 30 7.06 -5.94 4.07
C PHE A 30 8.23 -6.88 3.72
N THR A 31 8.10 -8.17 4.04
CA THR A 31 9.08 -9.18 3.61
C THR A 31 8.89 -9.53 2.12
N PRO A 32 9.87 -10.16 1.45
CA PRO A 32 9.74 -10.56 0.04
C PRO A 32 8.54 -11.47 -0.27
N ILE A 33 8.00 -12.17 0.74
CA ILE A 33 6.81 -13.03 0.59
C ILE A 33 5.51 -12.33 0.98
N SER A 34 5.57 -11.11 1.52
CA SER A 34 4.39 -10.36 1.96
C SER A 34 3.57 -9.86 0.78
N MET A 35 2.25 -9.75 0.97
CA MET A 35 1.33 -9.38 -0.10
C MET A 35 1.56 -7.97 -0.66
N TYR A 36 1.87 -6.98 0.19
CA TYR A 36 2.03 -5.60 -0.30
C TYR A 36 3.23 -5.47 -1.27
N PRO A 37 4.46 -5.91 -0.92
CA PRO A 37 5.57 -5.97 -1.88
C PRO A 37 5.26 -6.78 -3.15
N LYS A 38 4.64 -7.97 -3.02
CA LYS A 38 4.30 -8.82 -4.17
C LYS A 38 3.32 -8.17 -5.14
N LEU A 39 2.30 -7.47 -4.64
CA LEU A 39 1.35 -6.76 -5.49
C LEU A 39 2.05 -5.63 -6.25
N MET A 40 2.94 -4.89 -5.59
CA MET A 40 3.69 -3.81 -6.25
C MET A 40 4.64 -4.36 -7.31
N GLU A 41 5.33 -5.47 -7.04
CA GLU A 41 6.16 -6.15 -8.05
C GLU A 41 5.35 -6.63 -9.25
N HIS A 42 4.15 -7.18 -9.02
CA HIS A 42 3.23 -7.59 -10.08
C HIS A 42 2.81 -6.40 -10.97
N GLU A 43 2.61 -5.22 -10.37
CA GLU A 43 2.36 -3.97 -11.09
C GLU A 43 3.63 -3.35 -11.72
N GLY A 44 4.76 -4.08 -11.71
CA GLY A 44 6.01 -3.65 -12.33
C GLY A 44 6.80 -2.65 -11.50
N ILE A 45 6.56 -2.56 -10.20
CA ILE A 45 7.32 -1.72 -9.25
C ILE A 45 8.20 -2.65 -8.40
N PRO A 46 9.51 -2.79 -8.71
CA PRO A 46 10.43 -3.57 -7.90
C PRO A 46 10.53 -3.02 -6.48
N VAL A 47 10.74 -3.91 -5.50
CA VAL A 47 10.81 -3.53 -4.07
C VAL A 47 11.79 -2.39 -3.76
N PRO A 48 13.01 -2.32 -4.34
CA PRO A 48 13.89 -1.18 -4.11
C PRO A 48 13.27 0.16 -4.53
N ALA A 49 12.67 0.22 -5.73
CA ALA A 49 12.00 1.41 -6.24
C ALA A 49 10.76 1.79 -5.41
N LEU A 50 10.05 0.78 -4.88
CA LEU A 50 8.93 0.99 -3.96
C LEU A 50 9.41 1.65 -2.65
N ILE A 51 10.52 1.17 -2.08
CA ILE A 51 11.10 1.74 -0.85
C ILE A 51 11.53 3.19 -1.09
N ASP A 52 12.25 3.46 -2.18
CA ASP A 52 12.67 4.81 -2.56
C ASP A 52 11.47 5.76 -2.66
N ARG A 53 10.38 5.27 -3.28
CA ARG A 53 9.14 6.04 -3.41
C ARG A 53 8.49 6.33 -2.05
N LEU A 54 8.44 5.37 -1.14
CA LEU A 54 7.85 5.57 0.19
C LEU A 54 8.66 6.57 1.02
N ILE A 55 9.99 6.55 0.91
CA ILE A 55 10.87 7.53 1.56
C ILE A 55 10.63 8.93 0.97
N ALA A 56 10.57 9.06 -0.35
CA ALA A 56 10.30 10.34 -1.01
C ALA A 56 8.96 10.94 -0.57
N LEU A 57 7.90 10.13 -0.50
CA LEU A 57 6.59 10.55 -0.01
C LEU A 57 6.63 11.03 1.45
N ALA A 58 7.42 10.38 2.31
CA ALA A 58 7.57 10.78 3.71
C ALA A 58 8.28 12.14 3.84
N LEU A 59 9.30 12.39 3.02
CA LEU A 59 10.01 13.67 2.98
C LEU A 59 9.10 14.80 2.46
N GLU A 60 8.42 14.57 1.33
CA GLU A 60 7.48 15.55 0.73
C GLU A 60 6.38 15.95 1.72
N ARG A 61 5.84 14.98 2.47
CA ARG A 61 4.85 15.28 3.49
C ARG A 61 5.43 16.15 4.61
N THR A 62 6.63 15.83 5.05
CA THR A 62 7.29 16.55 6.14
C THR A 62 7.55 18.01 5.75
N GLU A 63 8.00 18.25 4.53
CA GLU A 63 8.18 19.59 3.95
C GLU A 63 6.85 20.36 3.93
N LYS A 64 5.76 19.75 3.43
CA LYS A 64 4.42 20.38 3.43
C LYS A 64 3.88 20.73 4.81
N GLN A 65 4.30 20.02 5.87
CA GLN A 65 3.81 20.22 7.23
C GLN A 65 4.60 21.27 8.03
N HIS A 66 5.86 21.53 7.65
CA HIS A 66 6.78 22.39 8.41
C HIS A 66 7.36 23.56 7.61
N GLY A 67 7.06 23.64 6.32
CA GLY A 67 7.37 24.79 5.45
C GLY A 67 6.29 25.87 5.45
#